data_AF-A0A7S1I4I4-F1
#
_entry.id   AF-A0A7S1I4I4-F1
#
_cell.length_a   1.000
_cell.length_b   1.000
_cell.length_c   1.000
_cell.angle_alpha   90.00
_cell.angle_beta   90.00
_cell.angle_gamma   90.00
#
_symmetry.space_group_name_H-M   'P 1'
#
loop_
_entity.id
_entity.type
_entity.pdbx_description
1 polymer ?
#
loop_
_entity_poly.entity_id
_entity_poly.type
_entity_poly.pdbx_seq_one_letter_code
_entity_poly.pdbx_strand_id
1 'polypeptide(L)'
;VLTIVGVNFGGAQDDVRVVFYGGQGYTPECEVLHVDPSQIQCALSVPFNAGLEWSLALSVRGYGSSATQIEAVRMARPLITALSGCNVTGCVAGDVLTLSGANFWDFSLGANRVHLEAIFRESLGAAPECPLIAADVDALQCKLRVPVGTQGNYTLIVTVLGQVSRPLKVAVLS
;
A
#
# COMPACT_ATOMS: atom_id res chain seq x y z
N VAL A 1 13.11 3.16 -8.33
CA VAL A 1 14.00 4.35 -8.41
C VAL A 1 13.27 5.45 -9.14
N LEU A 2 13.26 6.65 -8.58
CA LEU A 2 12.72 7.87 -9.17
C LEU A 2 13.87 8.74 -9.68
N THR A 3 13.68 9.39 -10.84
CA THR A 3 14.63 10.36 -11.38
C THR A 3 13.99 11.75 -11.38
N ILE A 4 14.62 12.69 -10.67
CA ILE A 4 14.26 14.10 -10.66
C ILE A 4 15.20 14.79 -11.64
N VAL A 5 14.65 15.47 -12.66
CA VAL A 5 15.42 16.19 -13.67
C VAL A 5 15.33 17.69 -13.40
N GLY A 6 16.45 18.38 -13.50
CA GLY A 6 16.53 19.82 -13.29
C GLY A 6 17.90 20.35 -13.65
N VAL A 7 18.29 21.44 -13.00
CA VAL A 7 19.59 22.07 -13.17
C VAL A 7 20.14 22.49 -11.81
N ASN A 8 21.46 22.62 -11.72
CA ASN A 8 22.16 23.11 -10.54
C ASN A 8 21.96 22.24 -9.28
N PHE A 9 21.75 20.92 -9.43
CA PHE A 9 21.70 19.98 -8.30
C PHE A 9 23.07 19.68 -7.68
N GLY A 10 24.11 20.44 -8.02
CA GLY A 10 25.48 20.18 -7.60
C GLY A 10 25.64 20.05 -6.08
N GLY A 11 26.40 19.03 -5.64
CA GLY A 11 26.62 18.72 -4.23
C GLY A 11 27.12 17.27 -4.07
N ALA A 12 27.54 16.90 -2.86
CA ALA A 12 27.70 15.49 -2.52
C ALA A 12 26.32 14.87 -2.25
N GLN A 13 26.20 13.55 -2.31
CA GLN A 13 24.96 12.83 -2.03
C GLN A 13 24.36 13.21 -0.66
N ASP A 14 25.21 13.37 0.36
CA ASP A 14 24.82 13.73 1.73
C ASP A 14 24.33 15.19 1.87
N ASP A 15 24.57 16.03 0.86
CA ASP A 15 24.13 17.43 0.84
C ASP A 15 22.68 17.58 0.34
N VAL A 16 22.09 16.52 -0.21
CA VAL A 16 20.80 16.54 -0.89
C VAL A 16 19.73 15.90 -0.03
N ARG A 17 18.66 16.65 0.23
CA ARG A 17 17.46 16.13 0.89
C ARG A 17 16.25 16.29 -0.02
N VAL A 18 15.55 15.18 -0.26
CA VAL A 18 14.37 15.11 -1.13
C VAL A 18 13.19 14.66 -0.28
N VAL A 19 12.18 15.52 -0.15
CA VAL A 19 10.97 15.24 0.63
C VAL A 19 9.76 15.45 -0.25
N PHE A 20 8.85 14.47 -0.24
CA PHE A 20 7.55 14.62 -0.87
C PHE A 20 6.49 14.96 0.16
N TYR A 21 5.46 15.69 -0.24
CA TYR A 21 4.33 16.07 0.61
C TYR A 21 3.04 15.69 -0.09
N GLY A 22 2.25 14.84 0.56
CA GLY A 22 0.88 14.50 0.15
C GLY A 22 -0.15 15.17 1.05
N GLY A 23 -1.35 15.43 0.53
CA GLY A 23 -2.42 16.24 1.16
C GLY A 23 -2.99 15.75 2.51
N GLN A 24 -2.33 14.86 3.24
CA GLN A 24 -2.75 14.31 4.54
C GLN A 24 -1.58 14.18 5.54
N GLY A 25 -0.52 14.99 5.40
CA GLY A 25 0.64 14.94 6.32
C GLY A 25 1.62 13.79 6.05
N TYR A 26 1.47 13.10 4.92
CA TYR A 26 2.44 12.10 4.48
C TYR A 26 3.69 12.79 3.92
N THR A 27 4.84 12.46 4.49
CA THR A 27 6.14 12.94 4.03
C THR A 27 7.11 11.80 3.72
N PRO A 28 6.98 11.14 2.56
CA PRO A 28 8.01 10.21 2.11
C PRO A 28 9.35 10.94 1.98
N GLU A 29 10.38 10.42 2.62
CA GLU A 29 11.75 10.79 2.29
C GLU A 29 12.24 9.92 1.14
N CYS A 30 12.91 10.54 0.18
CA CYS A 30 13.64 9.82 -0.85
C CYS A 30 15.07 9.61 -0.38
N GLU A 31 15.51 8.36 -0.31
CA GLU A 31 16.90 8.01 -0.14
C GLU A 31 17.64 8.36 -1.44
N VAL A 32 18.51 9.37 -1.38
CA VAL A 32 19.30 9.79 -2.54
C VAL A 32 20.29 8.69 -2.86
N LEU A 33 20.28 8.21 -4.11
CA LEU A 33 21.18 7.16 -4.61
C LEU A 33 22.32 7.75 -5.46
N HIS A 34 22.00 8.79 -6.22
CA HIS A 34 22.94 9.44 -7.12
C HIS A 34 22.56 10.90 -7.36
N VAL A 35 23.57 11.76 -7.51
CA VAL A 35 23.40 13.20 -7.76
C VAL A 35 24.34 13.60 -8.89
N ASP A 36 23.74 14.07 -9.98
CA ASP A 36 24.38 14.73 -11.11
C ASP A 36 23.96 16.20 -11.17
N PRO A 37 24.71 17.09 -11.82
CA PRO A 37 24.34 18.50 -11.97
C PRO A 37 22.95 18.76 -12.56
N SER A 38 22.40 17.80 -13.30
CA SER A 38 21.07 17.88 -13.94
C SER A 38 20.08 16.82 -13.47
N GLN A 39 20.48 15.86 -12.63
CA GLN A 39 19.61 14.76 -12.22
C GLN A 39 19.86 14.32 -10.79
N ILE A 40 18.79 13.97 -10.08
CA ILE A 40 18.88 13.26 -8.79
C ILE A 40 18.15 11.94 -8.96
N GLN A 41 18.82 10.83 -8.66
CA GLN A 41 18.19 9.53 -8.55
C GLN A 41 17.97 9.21 -7.08
N CYS A 42 16.77 8.76 -6.75
CA CYS A 42 16.46 8.41 -5.37
C CYS A 42 15.51 7.21 -5.28
N ALA A 43 15.63 6.45 -4.19
CA ALA A 43 14.71 5.39 -3.82
C ALA A 43 13.68 5.94 -2.85
N LEU A 44 12.40 5.68 -3.10
CA LEU A 44 11.35 6.07 -2.16
C LEU A 44 11.32 5.06 -1.02
N SER A 45 11.39 5.56 0.21
CA SER A 45 11.22 4.75 1.42
C SER A 45 9.81 4.19 1.58
N VAL A 46 8.81 4.86 0.97
CA VAL A 46 7.41 4.42 0.98
C VAL A 46 6.74 4.70 -0.37
N PRO A 47 5.78 3.88 -0.79
CA PRO A 47 5.03 4.12 -2.01
C PRO A 47 4.13 5.36 -1.92
N PHE A 48 3.93 6.06 -3.05
CA PHE A 48 2.96 7.15 -3.17
C PHE A 48 1.53 6.62 -3.22
N ASN A 49 0.61 7.27 -2.51
CA ASN A 49 -0.82 6.97 -2.63
C ASN A 49 -1.32 7.47 -3.99
N ALA A 50 -1.92 6.58 -4.77
CA ALA A 50 -2.55 6.96 -6.03
C ALA A 50 -3.76 7.87 -5.78
N GLY A 51 -3.87 8.93 -6.59
CA GLY A 51 -4.99 9.86 -6.52
C GLY A 51 -4.79 11.07 -5.60
N LEU A 52 -3.64 11.18 -4.94
CA LEU A 52 -3.23 12.43 -4.30
C LEU A 52 -2.31 13.22 -5.23
N GLU A 53 -2.48 14.54 -5.25
CA GLU A 53 -1.44 15.44 -5.77
C GLU A 53 -0.30 15.49 -4.75
N TRP A 54 0.93 15.38 -5.25
CA TRP A 54 2.13 15.43 -4.43
C TRP A 54 2.93 16.68 -4.77
N SER A 55 3.48 17.32 -3.75
CA SER A 55 4.50 18.35 -3.89
C SER A 55 5.86 17.77 -3.53
N LEU A 56 6.92 18.25 -4.17
CA LEU A 56 8.29 17.94 -3.82
C LEU A 56 8.94 19.17 -3.23
N ALA A 57 9.59 19.03 -2.08
CA ALA A 57 10.63 19.93 -1.66
C ALA A 57 11.99 19.25 -1.80
N LEU A 58 12.90 19.97 -2.44
CA LEU A 58 14.29 19.61 -2.60
C LEU A 58 15.13 20.63 -1.82
N SER A 59 16.12 20.17 -1.07
CA SER A 59 17.13 21.02 -0.48
C SER A 59 18.51 20.51 -0.87
N VAL A 60 19.37 21.39 -1.36
CA VAL A 60 20.77 21.10 -1.66
C VAL A 60 21.62 22.10 -0.87
N ARG A 61 22.42 21.62 0.10
CA ARG A 61 23.26 22.48 0.96
C ARG A 61 22.48 23.62 1.66
N GLY A 62 21.22 23.38 2.00
CA GLY A 62 20.35 24.39 2.63
C GLY A 62 19.67 25.35 1.65
N TYR A 63 19.96 25.28 0.35
CA TYR A 63 19.19 25.99 -0.68
C TYR A 63 17.96 25.17 -1.04
N GLY A 64 16.78 25.70 -0.71
CA GLY A 64 15.49 25.06 -0.98
C GLY A 64 14.97 25.38 -2.38
N SER A 65 14.42 24.36 -3.03
CA SER A 65 13.57 24.46 -4.21
C SER A 65 12.30 23.64 -3.98
N SER A 66 11.16 24.09 -4.47
CA SER A 66 9.92 23.33 -4.43
C SER A 66 9.31 23.24 -5.82
N ALA A 67 8.78 22.06 -6.13
CA ALA A 67 7.96 21.82 -7.30
C ALA A 67 6.57 21.38 -6.82
N THR A 68 5.55 22.12 -7.24
CA THR A 68 4.15 21.77 -7.03
C THR A 68 3.62 20.98 -8.23
N GLN A 69 2.59 20.17 -8.01
CA GLN A 69 1.93 19.39 -9.07
C GLN A 69 2.86 18.44 -9.82
N ILE A 70 3.73 17.73 -9.09
CA ILE A 70 4.38 16.58 -9.69
C ILE A 70 3.29 15.54 -9.88
N GLU A 71 3.08 15.14 -11.14
CA GLU A 71 2.32 13.92 -11.42
C GLU A 71 3.07 12.77 -10.75
N ALA A 72 2.69 12.47 -9.51
CA ALA A 72 3.29 11.40 -8.78
C ALA A 72 3.13 10.12 -9.55
N VAL A 73 4.14 9.27 -9.44
CA VAL A 73 4.13 7.88 -9.89
C VAL A 73 2.79 7.28 -9.46
N ARG A 74 1.88 7.10 -10.42
CA ARG A 74 0.56 6.53 -10.17
C ARG A 74 0.77 5.07 -9.78
N MET A 75 0.74 4.79 -8.49
CA MET A 75 0.74 3.40 -8.05
C MET A 75 -0.58 2.75 -8.44
N ALA A 76 -0.51 1.54 -8.99
CA ALA A 76 -1.72 0.81 -9.32
C ALA A 76 -2.45 0.39 -8.04
N ARG A 77 -3.79 0.33 -8.12
CA ARG A 77 -4.62 -0.14 -7.00
C ARG A 77 -4.24 -1.58 -6.63
N PRO A 78 -4.39 -1.98 -5.35
CA PRO A 78 -4.26 -3.37 -4.96
C PRO A 78 -5.20 -4.25 -5.78
N LEU A 79 -4.66 -5.32 -6.32
CA LEU A 79 -5.39 -6.26 -7.16
C LEU A 79 -5.33 -7.62 -6.49
N ILE A 80 -6.49 -8.17 -6.16
CA ILE A 80 -6.62 -9.56 -5.69
C ILE A 80 -6.93 -10.41 -6.92
N THR A 81 -6.12 -11.43 -7.19
CA THR A 81 -6.30 -12.35 -8.33
C THR A 81 -6.73 -13.74 -7.91
N ALA A 82 -6.33 -14.19 -6.71
CA ALA A 82 -6.71 -15.50 -6.20
C ALA A 82 -6.83 -15.51 -4.68
N LEU A 83 -7.54 -16.50 -4.17
CA LEU A 83 -7.70 -16.80 -2.75
C LEU A 83 -7.49 -18.30 -2.54
N SER A 84 -6.72 -18.67 -1.52
CA SER A 84 -6.48 -20.06 -1.12
C SER A 84 -6.40 -20.18 0.41
N GLY A 85 -6.32 -21.41 0.93
CA GLY A 85 -6.14 -21.71 2.36
C GLY A 85 -7.37 -22.32 3.06
N CYS A 86 -8.56 -22.07 2.54
CA CYS A 86 -9.76 -22.87 2.77
C CYS A 86 -10.37 -23.24 1.42
N ASN A 87 -11.16 -24.32 1.36
CA ASN A 87 -12.02 -24.52 0.21
C ASN A 87 -12.90 -23.26 0.10
N VAL A 88 -12.93 -22.61 -1.07
CA VAL A 88 -13.65 -21.34 -1.36
C VAL A 88 -15.16 -21.42 -1.05
N THR A 89 -15.62 -22.59 -0.61
CA THR A 89 -16.96 -22.97 -0.20
C THR A 89 -17.04 -23.48 1.25
N GLY A 90 -16.10 -23.21 2.17
CA GLY A 90 -16.13 -23.87 3.50
C GLY A 90 -15.05 -23.47 4.50
N CYS A 91 -14.77 -22.18 4.64
CA CYS A 91 -13.76 -21.70 5.59
C CYS A 91 -14.31 -21.73 7.04
N VAL A 92 -13.58 -22.31 7.98
CA VAL A 92 -13.96 -22.27 9.40
C VAL A 92 -13.21 -21.17 10.14
N ALA A 93 -13.75 -20.74 11.27
CA ALA A 93 -13.07 -19.77 12.13
C ALA A 93 -11.68 -20.29 12.55
N GLY A 94 -10.65 -19.48 12.33
CA GLY A 94 -9.26 -19.84 12.60
C GLY A 94 -8.43 -20.21 11.37
N ASP A 95 -9.08 -20.43 10.22
CA ASP A 95 -8.39 -20.73 8.96
C ASP A 95 -7.48 -19.57 8.54
N VAL A 96 -6.37 -19.93 7.89
CA VAL A 96 -5.46 -18.96 7.27
C VAL A 96 -5.84 -18.81 5.81
N LEU A 97 -6.22 -17.61 5.42
CA LEU A 97 -6.47 -17.25 4.03
C LEU A 97 -5.20 -16.68 3.42
N THR A 98 -4.86 -17.11 2.22
CA THR A 98 -3.82 -16.50 1.39
C THR A 98 -4.49 -15.81 0.20
N LEU A 99 -4.35 -14.49 0.14
CA LEU A 99 -4.77 -13.67 -0.99
C LEU A 99 -3.55 -13.47 -1.89
N SER A 100 -3.60 -13.98 -3.11
CA SER A 100 -2.59 -13.71 -4.13
C SER A 100 -3.03 -12.56 -5.02
N GLY A 101 -2.07 -11.74 -5.45
CA GLY A 101 -2.38 -10.54 -6.17
C GLY A 101 -1.17 -9.70 -6.54
N ALA A 102 -1.40 -8.41 -6.71
CA ALA A 102 -0.39 -7.44 -7.06
C ALA A 102 -0.66 -6.10 -6.37
N ASN A 103 0.41 -5.30 -6.25
CA ASN A 103 0.38 -3.97 -5.63
C ASN A 103 -0.03 -4.01 -4.14
N PHE A 104 0.31 -5.09 -3.43
CA PHE A 104 0.17 -5.16 -1.98
C PHE A 104 1.30 -4.45 -1.23
N TRP A 105 2.37 -4.12 -1.97
CA TRP A 105 3.58 -3.35 -1.66
C TRP A 105 4.32 -3.69 -0.36
N ASP A 106 5.64 -3.80 -0.50
CA ASP A 106 6.58 -4.38 0.47
C ASP A 106 6.62 -3.61 1.79
N PHE A 107 6.53 -4.34 2.89
CA PHE A 107 6.57 -3.84 4.27
C PHE A 107 7.76 -4.36 5.06
N SER A 108 8.96 -4.25 4.52
CA SER A 108 10.16 -4.20 5.36
C SER A 108 10.15 -3.04 6.39
N LEU A 109 9.17 -2.11 6.34
CA LEU A 109 9.06 -0.95 7.25
C LEU A 109 7.73 -0.79 8.03
N GLY A 110 6.96 -1.88 8.22
CA GLY A 110 5.95 -1.95 9.29
C GLY A 110 4.53 -2.29 8.84
N ALA A 111 4.00 -3.37 9.42
CA ALA A 111 2.71 -4.03 9.13
C ALA A 111 1.42 -3.19 9.32
N ASN A 112 1.52 -1.88 9.54
CA ASN A 112 0.40 -1.02 9.97
C ASN A 112 -0.36 -0.30 8.85
N ARG A 113 -0.16 -0.67 7.57
CA ARG A 113 -0.74 0.09 6.44
C ARG A 113 -1.48 -0.75 5.39
N VAL A 114 -1.62 -2.06 5.63
CA VAL A 114 -2.59 -2.90 4.94
C VAL A 114 -3.74 -3.16 5.88
N HIS A 115 -4.94 -2.82 5.46
CA HIS A 115 -6.16 -3.19 6.16
C HIS A 115 -6.95 -4.12 5.25
N LEU A 116 -7.16 -5.35 5.73
CA LEU A 116 -8.03 -6.30 5.06
C LEU A 116 -9.38 -6.30 5.76
N GLU A 117 -10.40 -5.93 5.02
CA GLU A 117 -11.78 -5.89 5.50
C GLU A 117 -12.61 -6.95 4.77
N ALA A 118 -13.40 -7.70 5.53
CA ALA A 118 -14.38 -8.63 4.99
C ALA A 118 -15.78 -8.03 5.17
N ILE A 119 -16.33 -7.46 4.09
CA ILE A 119 -17.63 -6.79 4.10
C ILE A 119 -18.75 -7.79 3.84
N PHE A 120 -19.77 -7.75 4.69
CA PHE A 120 -20.98 -8.56 4.59
C PHE A 120 -22.10 -7.80 3.87
N ARG A 121 -22.78 -8.43 2.91
CA ARG A 121 -23.89 -7.79 2.18
C ARG A 121 -25.28 -8.10 2.75
N GLU A 122 -25.49 -9.23 3.43
CA GLU A 122 -26.85 -9.73 3.71
C GLU A 122 -26.98 -10.54 5.03
N SER A 123 -26.76 -9.98 6.24
CA SER A 123 -27.34 -10.54 7.48
C SER A 123 -27.13 -9.69 8.73
N LEU A 124 -27.97 -10.01 9.72
CA LEU A 124 -27.96 -9.60 11.11
C LEU A 124 -26.79 -10.27 11.88
N GLY A 125 -25.66 -9.59 12.04
CA GLY A 125 -24.54 -10.10 12.84
C GLY A 125 -23.30 -9.20 12.81
N ALA A 126 -22.29 -9.54 13.62
CA ALA A 126 -20.99 -8.89 13.56
C ALA A 126 -20.22 -9.33 12.29
N ALA A 127 -19.49 -8.42 11.66
CA ALA A 127 -18.70 -8.74 10.46
C ALA A 127 -17.51 -9.65 10.84
N PRO A 128 -17.12 -10.60 9.97
CA PRO A 128 -15.89 -11.35 10.20
C PRO A 128 -14.67 -10.44 10.07
N GLU A 129 -13.65 -10.74 10.85
CA GLU A 129 -12.36 -10.07 10.78
C GLU A 129 -11.35 -10.98 10.08
N CYS A 130 -10.44 -10.41 9.31
CA CYS A 130 -9.28 -11.15 8.83
C CYS A 130 -8.00 -10.36 9.17
N PRO A 131 -7.59 -10.34 10.45
CA PRO A 131 -6.32 -9.74 10.85
C PRO A 131 -5.17 -10.37 10.06
N LEU A 132 -4.35 -9.50 9.46
CA LEU A 132 -3.17 -9.91 8.72
C LEU A 132 -2.15 -10.55 9.66
N ILE A 133 -1.56 -11.64 9.19
CA ILE A 133 -0.49 -12.37 9.86
C ILE A 133 0.82 -12.34 9.07
N ALA A 134 0.74 -12.15 7.75
CA ALA A 134 1.89 -11.88 6.87
C ALA A 134 1.46 -11.02 5.69
N ALA A 135 2.39 -10.22 5.18
CA ALA A 135 2.20 -9.39 3.99
C ALA A 135 3.47 -9.37 3.15
N ASP A 136 3.31 -9.58 1.86
CA ASP A 136 4.33 -9.51 0.82
C ASP A 136 3.78 -8.67 -0.36
N VAL A 137 4.63 -8.37 -1.34
CA VAL A 137 4.29 -7.56 -2.53
C VAL A 137 3.16 -8.17 -3.37
N ASP A 138 3.03 -9.49 -3.35
CA ASP A 138 2.12 -10.30 -4.18
C ASP A 138 1.25 -11.28 -3.38
N ALA A 139 1.47 -11.39 -2.07
CA ALA A 139 0.72 -12.29 -1.20
C ALA A 139 0.38 -11.64 0.15
N LEU A 140 -0.88 -11.73 0.55
CA LEU A 140 -1.32 -11.38 1.90
C LEU A 140 -1.83 -12.63 2.60
N GLN A 141 -1.46 -12.83 3.86
CA GLN A 141 -2.03 -13.87 4.69
C GLN A 141 -2.79 -13.27 5.86
N CYS A 142 -3.97 -13.77 6.11
CA CYS A 142 -4.79 -13.34 7.24
C CYS A 142 -5.44 -14.53 7.94
N LYS A 143 -5.72 -14.35 9.23
CA LYS A 143 -6.41 -15.37 10.03
C LYS A 143 -7.88 -15.03 10.13
N LEU A 144 -8.73 -15.83 9.50
CA LEU A 144 -10.17 -15.60 9.44
C LEU A 144 -10.79 -15.78 10.84
N ARG A 145 -11.54 -14.77 11.28
CA ARG A 145 -12.34 -14.79 12.50
C ARG A 145 -13.79 -14.59 12.11
N VAL A 146 -14.56 -15.67 12.18
CA VAL A 146 -16.00 -15.62 11.91
C VAL A 146 -16.74 -15.67 13.25
N PRO A 147 -17.61 -14.70 13.55
CA PRO A 147 -18.48 -14.78 14.72
C PRO A 147 -19.38 -16.02 14.63
N VAL A 148 -19.61 -16.67 15.77
CA VAL A 148 -20.44 -17.88 15.84
C VAL A 148 -21.84 -17.59 15.27
N GLY A 149 -22.34 -18.48 14.40
CA GLY A 149 -23.65 -18.35 13.76
C GLY A 149 -23.68 -17.53 12.46
N THR A 150 -22.52 -17.07 11.97
CA THR A 150 -22.44 -16.36 10.69
C THR A 150 -22.23 -17.36 9.54
N GLN A 151 -23.20 -17.45 8.62
CA GLN A 151 -23.07 -18.12 7.33
C GLN A 151 -23.38 -17.12 6.21
N GLY A 152 -22.72 -17.23 5.05
CA GLY A 152 -23.11 -16.45 3.87
C GLY A 152 -22.01 -16.21 2.84
N ASN A 153 -22.26 -15.21 1.99
CA ASN A 153 -21.29 -14.72 1.01
C ASN A 153 -20.64 -13.43 1.52
N TYR A 154 -19.32 -13.37 1.44
CA TYR A 154 -18.48 -12.28 1.90
C TYR A 154 -17.83 -11.59 0.72
N THR A 155 -17.48 -10.33 0.91
CA THR A 155 -16.66 -9.60 -0.03
C THR A 155 -15.37 -9.19 0.67
N LEU A 156 -14.25 -9.72 0.22
CA LEU A 156 -12.93 -9.30 0.68
C LEU A 156 -12.52 -8.03 -0.07
N ILE A 157 -12.08 -7.05 0.70
CA ILE A 157 -11.54 -5.81 0.20
C ILE A 157 -10.19 -5.58 0.89
N VAL A 158 -9.16 -5.41 0.07
CA VAL A 158 -7.84 -5.02 0.54
C VAL A 158 -7.73 -3.51 0.40
N THR A 159 -7.45 -2.83 1.51
CA THR A 159 -7.08 -1.42 1.53
C THR A 159 -5.60 -1.31 1.82
N VAL A 160 -4.86 -0.65 0.94
CA VAL A 160 -3.42 -0.42 1.13
C VAL A 160 -3.15 1.06 0.91
N LEU A 161 -2.68 1.76 1.94
CA LEU A 161 -2.48 3.22 1.91
C LEU A 161 -3.71 4.02 1.43
N GLY A 162 -4.90 3.61 1.87
CA GLY A 162 -6.17 4.22 1.47
C GLY A 162 -6.63 3.89 0.05
N GLN A 163 -5.88 3.08 -0.71
CA GLN A 163 -6.34 2.53 -1.97
C GLN A 163 -7.12 1.24 -1.75
N VAL A 164 -8.32 1.19 -2.29
CA VAL A 164 -9.24 0.07 -2.14
C VAL A 164 -9.17 -0.84 -3.36
N SER A 165 -9.02 -2.15 -3.13
CA SER A 165 -9.01 -3.15 -4.20
C SER A 165 -10.37 -3.26 -4.87
N ARG A 166 -10.40 -3.93 -6.03
CA ARG A 166 -11.69 -4.45 -6.50
C ARG A 166 -12.21 -5.47 -5.47
N PRO A 167 -13.52 -5.48 -5.18
CA PRO A 167 -14.08 -6.40 -4.21
C PRO A 167 -14.04 -7.84 -4.74
N LEU A 168 -13.52 -8.79 -3.95
CA LEU A 168 -13.50 -10.21 -4.27
C LEU A 168 -14.59 -10.95 -3.50
N LYS A 169 -15.48 -11.67 -4.18
CA LYS A 169 -16.54 -12.45 -3.54
C LYS A 169 -16.01 -13.80 -3.04
N VAL A 170 -16.39 -14.21 -1.84
CA VAL A 170 -16.01 -15.46 -1.16
C VAL A 170 -17.25 -16.07 -0.52
N ALA A 171 -17.41 -17.39 -0.51
CA ALA A 171 -18.50 -18.08 0.19
C ALA A 171 -17.97 -18.84 1.41
N VAL A 172 -18.67 -18.78 2.55
CA VAL A 172 -18.35 -19.62 3.72
C VAL A 172 -19.54 -20.52 4.06
N LEU A 173 -19.27 -21.83 4.18
CA LEU A 173 -20.19 -22.82 4.72
C LEU A 173 -19.75 -23.20 6.14
N SER A 174 -20.72 -23.48 7.01
CA SER A 174 -20.51 -23.93 8.40
C SER A 174 -19.95 -25.34 8.49
#